data_AF-A0A1Y1LXZ2-F1
#
_entry.id   AF-A0A1Y1LXZ2-F1
#
_cell.length_a   1.000
_cell.length_b   1.000
_cell.length_c   1.000
_cell.angle_alpha   90.00
_cell.angle_beta   90.00
_cell.angle_gamma   90.00
#
_symmetry.space_group_name_H-M   'P 1'
#
loop_
_entity.id
_entity.type
_entity.pdbx_description
1 polymer ?
#
loop_
_entity_poly.entity_id
_entity_poly.type
_entity_poly.pdbx_seq_one_letter_code
_entity_poly.pdbx_strand_id
1 'polypeptide(L)'
;MFRRRDPLSEEMQAVLRTGLVALLPNGKGHAGPRTLFITFHEAISMVTASKTIFSAFDMLLIEDDNAVISGLQIIIDFAGITAGHVLQCTPAFMKNCATCIDRMYPMRLNKLITINTPKPVEVIYNTLVKPFFSDKLKKRVFVLPVQGWKEAVGNDILSLLPLEYGGDNLPLN
;
A
#
# COMPACT_ATOMS: atom_id res chain seq x y z
N MET A 1 13.68 4.28 7.98
CA MET A 1 12.45 4.68 7.28
C MET A 1 12.57 6.03 6.57
N PHE A 2 12.78 7.17 7.25
CA PHE A 2 12.78 8.50 6.59
C PHE A 2 14.15 9.05 6.16
N ARG A 3 15.23 8.27 6.30
CA ARG A 3 16.59 8.68 5.92
C ARG A 3 17.00 7.99 4.63
N ARG A 4 17.84 8.67 3.82
CA ARG A 4 18.46 8.14 2.58
C ARG A 4 17.44 7.64 1.55
N ARG A 5 16.42 8.44 1.24
CA ARG A 5 15.33 8.12 0.30
C ARG A 5 15.62 8.58 -1.13
N ASP A 6 16.86 8.43 -1.59
CA ASP A 6 17.20 8.74 -2.99
C ASP A 6 16.55 7.70 -3.91
N PRO A 7 15.57 8.08 -4.74
CA PRO A 7 14.89 7.16 -5.63
C PRO A 7 15.81 6.55 -6.68
N LEU A 8 16.91 7.22 -7.03
CA LEU A 8 17.86 6.78 -8.04
C LEU A 8 19.00 5.91 -7.45
N SER A 9 19.06 5.76 -6.13
CA SER A 9 20.05 4.88 -5.50
C SER A 9 19.89 3.42 -5.95
N GLU A 10 21.01 2.71 -6.11
CA GLU A 10 21.01 1.30 -6.55
C GLU A 10 20.16 0.41 -5.63
N GLU A 11 20.22 0.66 -4.32
CA GLU A 11 19.41 -0.02 -3.30
C GLU A 11 17.90 0.15 -3.58
N MET A 12 17.45 1.40 -3.77
CA MET A 12 16.04 1.68 -4.02
C MET A 12 15.57 1.12 -5.36
N GLN A 13 16.40 1.26 -6.39
CA GLN A 13 16.12 0.74 -7.73
C GLN A 13 16.03 -0.79 -7.73
N ALA A 14 16.87 -1.48 -6.95
CA ALA A 14 16.77 -2.93 -6.78
C ALA A 14 15.44 -3.34 -6.13
N VAL A 15 14.98 -2.61 -5.12
CA VAL A 15 13.69 -2.86 -4.45
C VAL A 15 12.51 -2.55 -5.35
N LEU A 16 12.54 -1.44 -6.10
CA LEU A 16 11.47 -1.09 -7.06
C LEU A 16 11.32 -2.15 -8.15
N ARG A 17 12.44 -2.72 -8.63
CA ARG A 17 12.45 -3.80 -9.62
C ARG A 17 11.82 -5.11 -9.12
N THR A 18 11.60 -5.30 -7.81
CA THR A 18 10.91 -6.50 -7.32
C THR A 18 9.40 -6.42 -7.47
N GLY A 19 8.85 -5.27 -7.88
CA GLY A 19 7.40 -5.05 -7.93
C GLY A 19 6.77 -4.66 -6.58
N LEU A 20 7.59 -4.37 -5.54
CA LEU A 20 7.09 -3.98 -4.20
C LEU A 20 6.03 -2.88 -4.27
N VAL A 21 6.20 -1.92 -5.18
CA VAL A 21 5.26 -0.84 -5.44
C VAL A 21 5.03 -0.74 -6.93
N ALA A 22 3.77 -0.93 -7.36
CA ALA A 22 3.35 -0.73 -8.74
C ALA A 22 2.25 0.33 -8.81
N LEU A 23 2.36 1.23 -9.78
CA LEU A 23 1.29 2.16 -10.12
C LEU A 23 0.39 1.52 -11.18
N LEU A 24 -0.83 1.17 -10.80
CA LEU A 24 -1.77 0.57 -11.73
C LEU A 24 -2.33 1.63 -12.70
N PRO A 25 -2.60 1.29 -13.97
CA PRO A 25 -3.18 2.20 -14.94
C PRO A 25 -4.50 2.79 -14.44
N ASN A 26 -4.69 4.07 -14.72
CA ASN A 26 -5.89 4.78 -14.29
C ASN A 26 -7.00 4.58 -15.32
N GLY A 27 -7.85 3.56 -15.12
CA GLY A 27 -8.99 3.28 -16.00
C GLY A 27 -10.02 4.42 -16.11
N LYS A 28 -9.94 5.43 -15.23
CA LYS A 28 -10.80 6.64 -15.25
C LYS A 28 -10.11 7.86 -15.86
N GLY A 29 -8.92 7.70 -16.45
CA GLY A 29 -8.15 8.80 -17.01
C GLY A 29 -7.79 9.86 -15.95
N HIS A 30 -7.71 11.14 -16.34
CA HIS A 30 -7.29 12.22 -15.43
C HIS A 30 -8.35 12.59 -14.36
N ALA A 31 -9.50 11.91 -14.33
CA ALA A 31 -10.57 12.17 -13.38
C ALA A 31 -10.54 11.22 -12.15
N GLY A 32 -9.70 10.18 -12.17
CA GLY A 32 -9.67 9.14 -11.14
C GLY A 32 -8.46 9.24 -10.20
N PRO A 33 -8.57 8.73 -8.97
CA PRO A 33 -7.42 8.61 -8.09
C PRO A 33 -6.37 7.67 -8.66
N ARG A 34 -5.11 7.90 -8.30
CA ARG A 34 -4.02 6.97 -8.61
C ARG A 34 -4.09 5.74 -7.71
N THR A 35 -3.93 4.55 -8.30
CA THR A 35 -3.97 3.29 -7.56
C THR A 35 -2.56 2.73 -7.40
N LEU A 36 -2.09 2.66 -6.16
CA LEU A 36 -0.87 1.96 -5.79
C LEU A 36 -1.20 0.53 -5.38
N PHE A 37 -0.49 -0.43 -5.98
CA PHE A 37 -0.50 -1.83 -5.59
C PHE A 37 0.82 -2.16 -4.90
N ILE A 38 0.75 -2.74 -3.71
CA ILE A 38 1.91 -3.02 -2.85
C ILE A 38 1.97 -4.51 -2.55
N THR A 39 3.08 -5.16 -2.88
CA THR A 39 3.35 -6.57 -2.61
C THR A 39 4.58 -6.72 -1.72
N PHE A 40 4.56 -7.67 -0.77
CA PHE A 40 5.74 -7.95 0.06
C PHE A 40 6.54 -9.14 -0.48
N HIS A 41 7.85 -9.11 -0.28
CA HIS A 41 8.77 -10.19 -0.66
C HIS A 41 9.71 -10.48 0.50
N GLU A 42 9.99 -11.75 0.77
CA GLU A 42 10.82 -12.21 1.91
C GLU A 42 12.19 -11.53 1.98
N ALA A 43 12.81 -11.26 0.83
CA ALA A 43 14.12 -10.62 0.75
C ALA A 43 14.13 -9.14 1.19
N ILE A 44 12.96 -8.50 1.32
CA ILE A 44 12.84 -7.07 1.60
C ILE A 44 12.30 -6.85 3.01
N SER A 45 13.18 -6.39 3.91
CA SER A 45 12.79 -6.02 5.29
C SER A 45 11.65 -4.99 5.32
N MET A 46 10.84 -5.01 6.40
CA MET A 46 9.73 -4.06 6.57
C MET A 46 10.20 -2.61 6.57
N VAL A 47 11.38 -2.33 7.12
CA VAL A 47 11.94 -0.97 7.14
C VAL A 47 12.26 -0.49 5.72
N THR A 48 12.80 -1.36 4.88
CA THR A 48 13.14 -1.06 3.48
C THR A 48 11.89 -0.96 2.63
N ALA A 49 10.92 -1.86 2.85
CA ALA A 49 9.61 -1.81 2.21
C ALA A 49 8.92 -0.47 2.49
N SER A 50 8.77 -0.10 3.76
CA SER A 50 8.16 1.17 4.15
C SER A 50 8.93 2.38 3.61
N LYS A 51 10.27 2.37 3.68
CA LYS A 51 11.11 3.43 3.08
C LYS A 51 10.75 3.63 1.60
N THR A 52 10.62 2.55 0.84
CA THR A 52 10.29 2.56 -0.59
C THR A 52 8.88 3.06 -0.84
N ILE A 53 7.89 2.55 -0.12
CA ILE A 53 6.48 2.98 -0.21
C ILE A 53 6.34 4.48 0.04
N PHE A 54 6.98 5.01 1.10
CA PHE A 54 6.92 6.44 1.37
C PHE A 54 7.73 7.28 0.37
N SER A 55 8.75 6.71 -0.27
CA SER A 55 9.45 7.39 -1.38
C SER A 55 8.55 7.48 -2.62
N ALA A 56 7.74 6.44 -2.89
CA ALA A 56 6.74 6.49 -3.96
C ALA A 56 5.64 7.53 -3.67
N PHE A 57 5.23 7.70 -2.41
CA PHE A 57 4.30 8.77 -2.04
C PHE A 57 4.90 10.15 -2.28
N ASP A 58 6.17 10.36 -1.92
CA ASP A 58 6.87 11.62 -2.18
C ASP A 58 6.93 11.91 -3.69
N MET A 59 7.24 10.91 -4.52
CA MET A 59 7.25 11.06 -5.98
C MET A 59 5.88 11.42 -6.54
N LEU A 60 4.82 10.71 -6.14
CA LEU A 60 3.45 11.02 -6.59
C LEU A 60 2.99 12.42 -6.15
N LEU A 61 3.42 12.87 -4.97
CA LEU A 61 3.11 14.21 -4.49
C LEU A 61 3.75 15.32 -5.35
N ILE A 62 4.93 15.06 -5.91
CA ILE A 62 5.69 16.05 -6.70
C ILE A 62 5.31 15.99 -8.18
N GLU A 63 5.12 14.79 -8.72
CA GLU A 63 5.09 14.56 -10.17
C GLU A 63 3.70 14.22 -10.72
N ASP A 64 2.69 13.92 -9.87
CA ASP A 64 1.38 13.45 -10.33
C ASP A 64 0.22 14.32 -9.81
N ASP A 65 -0.20 15.28 -10.63
CA ASP A 65 -1.34 16.16 -10.32
C ASP A 65 -2.64 15.40 -10.01
N ASN A 66 -2.87 14.24 -10.64
CA ASN A 66 -4.06 13.44 -10.36
C ASN A 66 -4.00 12.81 -8.96
N ALA A 67 -2.82 12.40 -8.49
CA ALA A 67 -2.63 11.93 -7.12
C ALA A 67 -2.92 13.04 -6.10
N VAL A 68 -2.53 14.29 -6.39
CA VAL A 68 -2.77 15.45 -5.52
C VAL A 68 -4.24 15.87 -5.53
N ILE A 69 -4.86 15.96 -6.71
CA ILE A 69 -6.22 16.49 -6.89
C ILE A 69 -7.28 15.40 -6.61
N SER A 70 -7.17 14.25 -7.27
CA SER A 70 -8.15 13.16 -7.18
C SER A 70 -7.87 12.19 -6.03
N GLY A 71 -6.64 12.20 -5.49
CA GLY A 71 -6.23 11.39 -4.35
C GLY A 71 -5.63 10.04 -4.72
N LEU A 72 -5.36 9.24 -3.69
CA LEU A 72 -4.75 7.92 -3.79
C LEU A 72 -5.72 6.82 -3.39
N GLN A 73 -5.65 5.70 -4.10
CA GLN A 73 -6.17 4.41 -3.68
C GLN A 73 -4.99 3.47 -3.45
N ILE A 74 -4.96 2.78 -2.33
CA ILE A 74 -3.87 1.85 -1.99
C ILE A 74 -4.46 0.47 -1.83
N ILE A 75 -3.86 -0.51 -2.49
CA ILE A 75 -4.17 -1.93 -2.35
C ILE A 75 -2.89 -2.63 -1.92
N ILE A 76 -2.96 -3.39 -0.84
CA ILE A 76 -1.81 -4.06 -0.23
C ILE A 76 -2.08 -5.55 -0.21
N ASP A 77 -1.25 -6.32 -0.90
CA ASP A 77 -1.25 -7.77 -0.86
C ASP A 77 -0.29 -8.29 0.21
N PHE A 78 -0.86 -8.96 1.21
CA PHE A 78 -0.09 -9.59 2.29
C PHE A 78 0.29 -11.05 2.02
N ALA A 79 0.04 -11.60 0.83
CA ALA A 79 0.41 -12.99 0.51
C ALA A 79 1.91 -13.29 0.71
N GLY A 80 2.80 -12.31 0.45
CA GLY A 80 4.24 -12.44 0.63
C GLY A 80 4.78 -12.00 1.99
N ILE A 81 3.93 -11.72 2.98
CA ILE A 81 4.37 -11.38 4.34
C ILE A 81 4.90 -12.62 5.06
N THR A 82 6.02 -12.49 5.78
CA THR A 82 6.62 -13.58 6.54
C THR A 82 6.54 -13.31 8.04
N ALA A 83 6.77 -14.33 8.88
CA ALA A 83 6.90 -14.13 10.32
C ALA A 83 8.01 -13.13 10.67
N GLY A 84 9.12 -13.14 9.92
CA GLY A 84 10.20 -12.17 10.06
C GLY A 84 9.76 -10.71 9.81
N HIS A 85 8.83 -10.49 8.88
CA HIS A 85 8.21 -9.18 8.68
C HIS A 85 7.30 -8.80 9.85
N VAL A 86 6.45 -9.72 10.30
CA VAL A 86 5.54 -9.49 11.45
C VAL A 86 6.31 -9.09 12.70
N LEU A 87 7.46 -9.71 12.98
CA LEU A 87 8.31 -9.37 14.13
C LEU A 87 8.91 -7.95 14.06
N GLN A 88 9.05 -7.37 12.87
CA GLN A 88 9.54 -6.00 12.70
C GLN A 88 8.46 -4.94 12.96
N CYS A 89 7.17 -5.33 13.00
CA CYS A 89 6.02 -4.44 13.20
C CYS A 89 5.84 -4.03 14.68
N THR A 90 6.86 -3.41 15.26
CA THR A 90 6.81 -2.90 16.64
C THR A 90 5.76 -1.79 16.80
N PRO A 91 5.21 -1.55 18.01
CA PRO A 91 4.24 -0.49 18.24
C PRO A 91 4.73 0.90 17.79
N ALA A 92 6.00 1.22 18.04
CA ALA A 92 6.59 2.49 17.61
C ALA A 92 6.66 2.60 16.09
N PHE A 93 7.04 1.52 15.41
CA PHE A 93 7.10 1.47 13.95
C PHE A 93 5.72 1.64 13.32
N MET A 94 4.71 0.90 13.80
CA MET A 94 3.35 0.97 13.28
C MET A 94 2.69 2.32 13.56
N LYS A 95 2.90 2.90 14.76
CA LYS A 95 2.45 4.25 15.09
C LYS A 95 3.00 5.29 14.13
N ASN A 96 4.29 5.22 13.80
CA ASN A 96 4.92 6.15 12.86
C ASN A 96 4.31 6.02 11.46
N CYS A 97 4.16 4.79 10.94
CA CYS A 97 3.52 4.56 9.65
C CYS A 97 2.07 5.09 9.63
N ALA A 98 1.30 4.80 10.68
CA ALA A 98 -0.09 5.21 10.78
C ALA A 98 -0.23 6.75 10.82
N THR A 99 0.62 7.42 11.60
CA THR A 99 0.65 8.88 11.72
C THR A 99 1.01 9.52 10.37
N CYS A 100 1.97 8.95 9.65
CA CYS A 100 2.35 9.46 8.33
C CYS A 100 1.19 9.38 7.34
N ILE A 101 0.54 8.24 7.25
CA ILE A 101 -0.58 8.01 6.32
C ILE A 101 -1.78 8.92 6.64
N ASP A 102 -2.10 9.10 7.93
CA ASP A 102 -3.29 9.87 8.34
C ASP A 102 -3.07 11.39 8.31
N ARG A 103 -1.85 11.86 8.58
CA ARG A 103 -1.62 13.28 8.93
C ARG A 103 -0.48 13.99 8.23
N MET A 104 0.45 13.28 7.58
CA MET A 104 1.69 13.91 7.08
C MET A 104 1.70 14.14 5.58
N TYR A 105 0.90 13.41 4.80
CA TYR A 105 0.80 13.61 3.37
C TYR A 105 -0.42 14.47 3.01
N PRO A 106 -0.26 15.56 2.23
CA PRO A 106 -1.39 16.41 1.82
C PRO A 106 -2.23 15.81 0.69
N MET A 107 -2.05 14.52 0.39
CA MET A 107 -2.86 13.79 -0.60
C MET A 107 -4.04 13.11 0.07
N ARG A 108 -5.20 13.13 -0.59
CA ARG A 108 -6.40 12.46 -0.08
C ARG A 108 -6.31 10.95 -0.30
N LEU A 109 -6.18 10.18 0.78
CA LEU A 109 -6.34 8.72 0.71
C LEU A 109 -7.83 8.35 0.59
N ASN A 110 -8.27 7.83 -0.56
CA ASN A 110 -9.66 7.48 -0.87
C ASN A 110 -10.08 6.11 -0.34
N LYS A 111 -9.28 5.08 -0.61
CA LYS A 111 -9.46 3.72 -0.08
C LYS A 111 -8.07 3.15 0.26
N LEU A 112 -7.98 2.42 1.35
CA LEU A 112 -6.85 1.54 1.68
C LEU A 112 -7.41 0.14 1.87
N ILE A 113 -7.06 -0.77 0.98
CA ILE A 113 -7.59 -2.12 0.95
C ILE A 113 -6.44 -3.07 1.16
N THR A 114 -6.59 -4.03 2.08
CA THR A 114 -5.64 -5.12 2.25
C THR A 114 -6.28 -6.42 1.78
N ILE A 115 -5.55 -7.21 1.00
CA ILE A 115 -5.97 -8.51 0.48
C ILE A 115 -5.00 -9.58 0.96
N ASN A 116 -5.44 -10.83 0.89
CA ASN A 116 -4.69 -11.98 1.42
C ASN A 116 -4.19 -11.75 2.86
N THR A 117 -4.98 -11.10 3.71
CA THR A 117 -4.49 -10.66 5.03
C THR A 117 -4.50 -11.82 6.03
N PRO A 118 -3.33 -12.27 6.54
CA PRO A 118 -3.28 -13.32 7.54
C PRO A 118 -3.64 -12.78 8.94
N LYS A 119 -4.09 -13.66 9.84
CA LYS A 119 -4.59 -13.27 11.16
C LYS A 119 -3.62 -12.42 12.00
N PRO A 120 -2.29 -12.69 12.03
CA PRO A 120 -1.35 -11.84 12.76
C PRO A 120 -1.33 -10.38 12.25
N VAL A 121 -1.47 -10.16 10.95
CA VAL A 121 -1.51 -8.82 10.36
C VAL A 121 -2.81 -8.10 10.72
N GLU A 122 -3.93 -8.82 10.75
CA GLU A 122 -5.22 -8.26 11.21
C GLU A 122 -5.14 -7.81 12.69
N VAL A 123 -4.48 -8.60 13.55
CA VAL A 123 -4.23 -8.24 14.95
C VAL A 123 -3.37 -7.00 15.05
N ILE A 124 -2.26 -6.94 14.29
CA ILE A 124 -1.39 -5.74 14.22
C ILE A 124 -2.20 -4.51 13.78
N TYR A 125 -3.03 -4.63 12.75
CA TYR A 125 -3.86 -3.52 12.31
C TYR A 125 -4.79 -3.03 13.43
N ASN A 126 -5.55 -3.92 14.04
CA ASN A 126 -6.53 -3.55 15.06
C ASN A 126 -5.90 -2.98 16.34
N THR A 127 -4.70 -3.43 16.71
CA THR A 127 -4.05 -3.08 17.98
C THR A 127 -3.03 -1.96 17.85
N LEU A 128 -2.27 -1.90 16.75
CA LEU A 128 -1.12 -1.00 16.59
C LEU A 128 -1.31 0.06 15.51
N VAL A 129 -2.32 -0.04 14.64
CA VAL A 129 -2.52 0.91 13.53
C VAL A 129 -3.83 1.68 13.70
N LYS A 130 -4.96 0.96 13.74
CA LYS A 130 -6.32 1.51 13.80
C LYS A 130 -6.53 2.55 14.92
N PRO A 131 -5.94 2.41 16.13
CA PRO A 131 -6.11 3.43 17.18
C PRO A 131 -5.53 4.80 16.82
N PHE A 132 -4.55 4.87 15.90
CA PHE A 132 -3.91 6.12 15.49
C PHE A 132 -4.59 6.82 14.32
N PHE A 133 -5.52 6.13 13.64
CA PHE A 133 -6.27 6.70 12.53
C PHE A 133 -7.41 7.61 13.00
N SER A 134 -7.62 8.70 12.28
CA SER A 134 -8.84 9.49 12.36
C SER A 134 -10.07 8.64 12.00
N ASP A 135 -11.25 9.01 12.51
CA ASP A 135 -12.49 8.29 12.17
C ASP A 135 -12.83 8.38 10.68
N LYS A 136 -12.39 9.45 10.02
CA LYS A 136 -12.48 9.62 8.57
C LYS A 136 -11.65 8.57 7.84
N LEU A 137 -10.40 8.33 8.28
CA LEU A 137 -9.54 7.33 7.66
C LEU A 137 -9.99 5.90 7.99
N LYS A 138 -10.43 5.61 9.22
CA LYS A 138 -10.96 4.28 9.60
C LYS A 138 -12.09 3.82 8.67
N LYS A 139 -12.97 4.73 8.24
CA LYS A 139 -14.07 4.45 7.28
C LYS A 139 -13.60 4.14 5.85
N ARG A 140 -12.32 4.34 5.55
CA ARG A 140 -11.71 4.13 4.23
C ARG A 140 -10.77 2.92 4.18
N VAL A 141 -10.61 2.23 5.31
CA VAL A 141 -9.73 1.07 5.43
C VAL A 141 -10.56 -0.22 5.41
N PHE A 142 -10.23 -1.11 4.49
CA PHE A 142 -10.87 -2.40 4.30
C PHE A 142 -9.83 -3.50 4.48
N VAL A 143 -9.97 -4.31 5.51
CA VAL A 143 -9.03 -5.40 5.81
C VAL A 143 -9.66 -6.72 5.39
N LEU A 144 -9.28 -7.24 4.23
CA LEU A 144 -9.88 -8.43 3.65
C LEU A 144 -9.06 -9.68 3.97
N PRO A 145 -9.71 -10.77 4.41
CA PRO A 145 -9.03 -11.99 4.85
C PRO A 145 -8.39 -12.77 3.70
N VAL A 146 -7.68 -13.86 4.02
CA VAL A 146 -7.07 -14.73 3.01
C VAL A 146 -8.09 -15.38 2.07
N GLN A 147 -9.24 -15.78 2.60
CA GLN A 147 -10.30 -16.42 1.82
C GLN A 147 -11.43 -15.45 1.52
N GLY A 148 -11.94 -15.47 0.29
CA GLY A 148 -13.12 -14.68 -0.09
C GLY A 148 -12.87 -13.18 -0.31
N TRP A 149 -11.60 -12.74 -0.38
CA TRP A 149 -11.32 -11.31 -0.58
C TRP A 149 -11.71 -10.81 -1.98
N LYS A 150 -11.70 -11.68 -3.00
CA LYS A 150 -12.06 -11.30 -4.38
C LYS A 150 -13.51 -10.87 -4.46
N GLU A 151 -14.39 -11.59 -3.78
CA GLU A 151 -15.80 -11.26 -3.66
C GLU A 151 -15.99 -10.01 -2.80
N ALA A 152 -15.24 -9.90 -1.69
CA ALA A 152 -15.36 -8.79 -0.76
C ALA A 152 -14.84 -7.45 -1.32
N VAL A 153 -13.88 -7.47 -2.24
CA VAL A 153 -13.29 -6.25 -2.81
C VAL A 153 -14.20 -5.59 -3.85
N GLY A 154 -15.07 -6.36 -4.49
CA GLY A 154 -15.99 -5.89 -5.53
C GLY A 154 -15.34 -5.74 -6.91
N ASN A 155 -16.17 -5.81 -7.95
CA ASN A 155 -15.71 -5.81 -9.35
C ASN A 155 -15.02 -4.49 -9.77
N ASP A 156 -15.36 -3.36 -9.14
CA ASP A 156 -14.75 -2.06 -9.43
C ASP A 156 -13.26 -2.01 -9.06
N ILE A 157 -12.89 -2.73 -7.99
CA ILE A 157 -11.50 -2.85 -7.57
C ILE A 157 -10.83 -4.05 -8.23
N LEU A 158 -11.54 -5.18 -8.33
CA LEU A 158 -10.99 -6.40 -8.90
C LEU A 158 -10.49 -6.18 -10.34
N SER A 159 -11.28 -5.51 -11.18
CA SER A 159 -10.88 -5.19 -12.57
C SER A 159 -9.61 -4.36 -12.70
N LEU A 160 -9.25 -3.55 -11.68
CA LEU A 160 -8.02 -2.77 -11.68
C LEU A 160 -6.77 -3.64 -11.45
N LEU A 161 -6.94 -4.79 -10.81
CA LEU A 161 -5.84 -5.66 -10.43
C LEU A 161 -5.22 -6.38 -11.64
N PRO A 162 -3.96 -6.83 -11.53
CA PRO A 162 -3.33 -7.67 -12.54
C PRO A 162 -4.08 -8.99 -12.81
N LEU A 163 -3.87 -9.59 -13.98
CA LEU A 163 -4.50 -10.86 -14.41
C LEU A 163 -4.34 -11.99 -13.38
N GLU A 164 -3.18 -12.10 -12.74
CA GLU A 164 -2.88 -13.12 -11.72
C GLU A 164 -3.73 -12.98 -10.44
N TYR A 165 -4.30 -11.79 -10.20
CA TYR A 165 -5.25 -11.53 -9.13
C TYR A 165 -6.70 -11.71 -9.56
N GLY A 166 -6.96 -11.97 -10.85
CA GLY A 166 -8.29 -12.09 -11.45
C GLY A 166 -8.89 -10.75 -11.89
N GLY A 167 -8.05 -9.73 -12.09
CA GLY A 167 -8.46 -8.48 -12.72
C GLY A 167 -8.18 -8.46 -14.23
N ASP A 168 -8.29 -7.28 -14.84
CA ASP A 168 -8.21 -7.09 -16.30
C ASP A 168 -6.90 -6.41 -16.76
N ASN A 169 -6.02 -6.10 -15.80
CA ASN A 169 -4.83 -5.31 -16.04
C ASN A 169 -3.61 -6.20 -16.34
N LEU A 170 -2.59 -5.62 -16.98
CA LEU A 170 -1.36 -6.34 -17.33
C LEU A 170 -0.72 -7.00 -16.09
N PRO A 171 -0.06 -8.15 -16.26
CA PRO A 171 0.69 -8.78 -15.17
C PRO A 171 1.73 -7.82 -14.58
N LEU A 172 2.09 -8.03 -13.31
CA LEU A 172 3.13 -7.21 -12.66
C LEU A 172 4.53 -7.46 -13.23
N ASN A 173 4.70 -8.51 -14.05
CA ASN A 173 5.96 -8.98 -14.63
C ASN A 173 5.87 -9.15 -16.15
#